data_AF-A0A915N6V6-F1
#
_entry.id   AF-A0A915N6V6-F1
#
_cell.length_a   1.000
_cell.length_b   1.000
_cell.length_c   1.000
_cell.angle_alpha   90.00
_cell.angle_beta   90.00
_cell.angle_gamma   90.00
#
_symmetry.space_group_name_H-M   'P 1'
#
loop_
_entity.id
_entity.type
_entity.pdbx_description
1 polymer ?
#
loop_
_entity_poly.entity_id
_entity_poly.type
_entity_poly.pdbx_seq_one_letter_code
_entity_poly.pdbx_strand_id
1 'polypeptide(L)'
;DENTSDLHKVEDAFVPLIKLHYSGCRVADEILRLIPSHSNFILTLRAVKLWAKNHGIYSNVLGFLGGVSWAILVARTCQLYPNASPAVLLEKFFLVFSQWEWPHPVILKDADATPRSDMPYFADMIWDPRTRMSDRFHLMPIITPAFPEQNSTFNVTRSTRQVMTNEFKEGLSSIIEISRGDATWEKLFEEINFFTRYKHFIVLLCVTEGEEDHLIFAGLVESKIRHLVASLERNSCVALCHVNPRQYKPICKLEMDMEYKDPISTLWLIGLEFNRELQTNMNINLTEEIQSFVSNHVYSHAATKSEFKLTMQLRPAYTKQRDLVKWLSYDDLNRGRRVARRSGKRTSSMMN
;
A
#
# COMPACT_ATOMS: atom_id res chain seq x y z
N ASP A 1 -5.93 -43.17 -20.84
CA ASP A 1 -6.65 -43.04 -19.56
C ASP A 1 -7.48 -41.77 -19.63
N GLU A 2 -8.80 -41.80 -19.43
CA GLU A 2 -9.62 -40.57 -19.46
C GLU A 2 -9.20 -39.55 -18.37
N ASN A 3 -8.35 -39.96 -17.44
CA ASN A 3 -7.71 -39.14 -16.42
C ASN A 3 -6.45 -38.35 -16.88
N THR A 4 -5.98 -38.47 -18.13
CA THR A 4 -4.87 -37.63 -18.64
C THR A 4 -5.32 -36.29 -19.24
N SER A 5 -6.61 -35.97 -19.20
CA SER A 5 -7.21 -34.75 -19.79
C SER A 5 -7.06 -33.49 -18.92
N ASP A 6 -6.52 -33.58 -17.70
CA ASP A 6 -6.44 -32.45 -16.77
C ASP A 6 -5.03 -31.83 -16.62
N LEU A 7 -4.11 -32.12 -17.56
CA LEU A 7 -2.80 -31.46 -17.59
C LEU A 7 -2.88 -29.99 -17.99
N HIS A 8 -3.91 -29.57 -18.73
CA HIS A 8 -4.09 -28.17 -19.10
C HIS A 8 -4.35 -27.27 -17.90
N LYS A 9 -5.04 -27.75 -16.86
CA LYS A 9 -5.18 -26.98 -15.61
C LYS A 9 -3.87 -26.85 -14.85
N VAL A 10 -2.99 -27.86 -14.96
CA VAL A 10 -1.64 -27.83 -14.38
C VAL A 10 -0.76 -26.86 -15.16
N GLU A 11 -0.79 -26.89 -16.50
CA GLU A 11 -0.10 -25.93 -17.38
C GLU A 11 -0.61 -24.51 -17.18
N ASP A 12 -1.93 -24.29 -17.12
CA ASP A 12 -2.57 -22.99 -16.87
C ASP A 12 -2.31 -22.46 -15.46
N ALA A 13 -1.99 -23.32 -14.48
CA ALA A 13 -1.52 -22.91 -13.15
C ALA A 13 -0.01 -22.66 -13.12
N PHE A 14 0.78 -23.42 -13.90
CA PHE A 14 2.23 -23.27 -14.02
C PHE A 14 2.63 -22.01 -14.79
N VAL A 15 1.87 -21.66 -15.84
CA VAL A 15 2.14 -20.51 -16.72
C VAL A 15 2.08 -19.18 -15.94
N PRO A 16 1.08 -18.88 -15.10
CA PRO A 16 1.06 -17.70 -14.22
C PRO A 16 2.20 -17.69 -13.20
N LEU A 17 2.57 -18.85 -12.65
CA LEU A 17 3.59 -18.97 -11.61
C LEU A 17 5.01 -18.73 -12.18
N ILE A 18 5.30 -19.31 -13.35
CA ILE A 18 6.50 -19.00 -14.14
C ILE A 18 6.46 -17.55 -14.64
N LYS A 19 5.33 -17.04 -15.12
CA LYS A 19 5.19 -15.63 -15.55
C LYS A 19 5.51 -14.66 -14.41
N LEU A 20 5.04 -14.91 -13.18
CA LEU A 20 5.35 -14.09 -12.00
C LEU A 20 6.84 -14.16 -11.62
N HIS A 21 7.41 -15.37 -11.59
CA HIS A 21 8.81 -15.58 -11.22
C HIS A 21 9.78 -15.00 -12.28
N TYR A 22 9.52 -15.27 -13.56
CA TYR A 22 10.36 -14.83 -14.68
C TYR A 22 10.24 -13.32 -14.93
N SER A 23 9.05 -12.74 -14.76
CA SER A 23 8.87 -11.28 -14.84
C SER A 23 9.60 -10.57 -13.70
N GLY A 24 9.59 -11.14 -12.49
CA GLY A 24 10.33 -10.61 -11.34
C GLY A 24 11.84 -10.52 -11.60
N CYS A 25 12.45 -11.60 -12.09
CA CYS A 25 13.87 -11.63 -12.42
C CYS A 25 14.22 -10.66 -13.57
N ARG A 26 13.43 -10.64 -14.64
CA ARG A 26 13.64 -9.73 -15.78
C ARG A 26 13.54 -8.27 -15.39
N VAL A 27 12.58 -7.91 -14.54
CA VAL A 27 12.44 -6.54 -14.04
C VAL A 27 13.66 -6.14 -13.21
N ALA A 28 14.16 -7.02 -12.34
CA ALA A 28 15.35 -6.73 -11.56
C ALA A 28 16.59 -6.53 -12.44
N ASP A 29 16.82 -7.43 -13.41
CA ASP A 29 17.95 -7.34 -14.35
C ASP A 29 17.89 -6.06 -15.20
N GLU A 30 16.70 -5.72 -15.71
CA GLU A 30 16.51 -4.48 -16.48
C GLU A 30 16.75 -3.23 -15.63
N ILE A 31 16.28 -3.19 -14.37
CA ILE A 31 16.59 -2.08 -13.47
C ILE A 31 18.10 -1.94 -13.29
N LEU A 32 18.82 -3.04 -13.06
CA LEU A 32 20.28 -3.02 -12.87
C LEU A 32 21.03 -2.56 -14.12
N ARG A 33 20.56 -2.88 -15.32
CA ARG A 33 21.16 -2.39 -16.58
C ARG A 33 20.95 -0.89 -16.80
N LEU A 34 19.86 -0.34 -16.28
CA LEU A 34 19.43 1.04 -16.54
C LEU A 34 20.00 2.07 -15.54
N ILE A 35 20.73 1.62 -14.51
CA ILE A 35 21.30 2.49 -13.47
C ILE A 35 22.80 2.75 -13.71
N PRO A 36 23.29 3.98 -13.44
CA PRO A 36 24.68 4.34 -13.67
C PRO A 36 25.66 3.77 -12.62
N SER A 37 25.21 3.56 -11.38
CA SER A 37 26.05 3.03 -10.30
C SER A 37 25.25 2.07 -9.41
N HIS A 38 25.66 0.80 -9.42
CA HIS A 38 24.99 -0.26 -8.67
C HIS A 38 25.13 -0.08 -7.16
N SER A 39 26.32 0.29 -6.68
CA SER A 39 26.59 0.49 -5.26
C SER A 39 25.75 1.64 -4.68
N ASN A 40 25.70 2.77 -5.38
CA ASN A 40 24.93 3.94 -4.94
C ASN A 40 23.43 3.67 -4.96
N PHE A 41 22.95 2.98 -6.00
CA PHE A 41 21.55 2.53 -6.09
C PHE A 41 21.17 1.63 -4.91
N ILE A 42 21.97 0.59 -4.61
CA ILE A 42 21.66 -0.37 -3.54
C ILE A 42 21.57 0.34 -2.19
N LEU A 43 22.52 1.23 -1.86
CA LEU A 43 22.51 1.93 -0.57
C LEU A 43 21.31 2.88 -0.47
N THR A 44 21.02 3.63 -1.53
CA THR A 44 19.87 4.54 -1.58
C THR A 44 18.55 3.77 -1.47
N LEU A 45 18.42 2.64 -2.16
CA LEU A 45 17.22 1.79 -2.10
C LEU A 45 17.01 1.19 -0.71
N ARG A 46 18.08 0.77 -0.03
CA ARG A 46 17.98 0.30 1.36
C ARG A 46 17.46 1.40 2.29
N ALA A 47 17.97 2.61 2.16
CA ALA A 47 17.51 3.77 2.93
C ALA A 47 16.04 4.10 2.65
N VAL A 48 15.63 4.18 1.38
CA VAL A 48 14.23 4.44 1.00
C VAL A 48 13.29 3.34 1.50
N LYS A 49 13.67 2.06 1.42
CA LYS A 49 12.85 0.96 1.93
C LYS A 49 12.70 1.00 3.45
N LEU A 50 13.77 1.36 4.18
CA LEU A 50 13.71 1.55 5.63
C LEU A 50 12.76 2.69 5.98
N TRP A 51 12.95 3.85 5.35
CA TRP A 51 12.06 5.01 5.49
C TRP A 51 10.59 4.65 5.22
N ALA A 52 10.29 4.05 4.06
CA ALA A 52 8.92 3.70 3.69
C ALA A 52 8.24 2.73 4.67
N LYS A 53 9.00 1.78 5.24
CA LYS A 53 8.49 0.87 6.27
C LYS A 53 8.20 1.60 7.57
N ASN A 54 9.14 2.42 8.04
CA ASN A 54 9.02 3.16 9.30
C ASN A 54 7.93 4.25 9.24
N HIS A 55 7.60 4.71 8.04
CA HIS A 55 6.53 5.68 7.78
C HIS A 55 5.19 5.00 7.44
N GLY A 56 5.11 3.67 7.41
CA GLY A 56 3.87 2.93 7.21
C GLY A 56 3.30 2.99 5.79
N ILE A 57 4.15 3.15 4.77
CA ILE A 57 3.76 3.27 3.35
C ILE A 57 4.39 2.19 2.46
N TYR A 58 4.66 1.01 3.03
CA TYR A 58 5.23 -0.14 2.32
C TYR A 58 4.26 -1.33 2.34
N SER A 59 3.41 -1.45 1.30
CA SER A 59 2.57 -2.64 1.03
C SER A 59 1.78 -2.48 -0.27
N ASN A 60 2.11 -3.27 -1.31
CA ASN A 60 1.36 -3.24 -2.57
C ASN A 60 -0.09 -3.75 -2.42
N VAL A 61 -0.29 -4.73 -1.54
CA VAL A 61 -1.61 -5.36 -1.31
C VAL A 61 -2.59 -4.34 -0.73
N LEU A 62 -2.10 -3.45 0.14
CA LEU A 62 -2.91 -2.41 0.80
C LEU A 62 -2.95 -1.07 0.03
N GLY A 63 -2.47 -1.05 -1.21
CA GLY A 63 -2.51 0.13 -2.07
C GLY A 63 -1.38 1.14 -1.86
N PHE A 64 -0.30 0.76 -1.17
CA PHE A 64 0.95 1.50 -1.14
C PHE A 64 1.96 0.91 -2.15
N LEU A 65 3.22 1.35 -2.10
CA LEU A 65 4.26 0.84 -2.99
C LEU A 65 4.87 -0.46 -2.46
N GLY A 66 5.10 -1.40 -3.38
CA GLY A 66 5.88 -2.61 -3.15
C GLY A 66 7.37 -2.43 -3.43
N GLY A 67 8.17 -3.47 -3.22
CA GLY A 67 9.62 -3.42 -3.37
C GLY A 67 10.10 -3.04 -4.77
N VAL A 68 9.44 -3.54 -5.81
CA VAL A 68 9.74 -3.22 -7.22
C VAL A 68 9.43 -1.76 -7.53
N SER A 69 8.28 -1.24 -7.08
CA SER A 69 7.90 0.15 -7.30
C SER A 69 8.89 1.11 -6.65
N TRP A 70 9.30 0.86 -5.40
CA TRP A 70 10.37 1.63 -4.74
C TRP A 70 11.70 1.56 -5.48
N ALA A 71 12.07 0.38 -6.00
CA ALA A 71 13.28 0.21 -6.80
C ALA A 71 13.24 1.04 -8.09
N ILE A 72 12.11 1.08 -8.78
CA ILE A 72 11.93 1.89 -9.99
C ILE A 72 12.04 3.38 -9.67
N LEU A 73 11.41 3.87 -8.59
CA LEU A 73 11.53 5.27 -8.19
C LEU A 73 12.99 5.66 -7.91
N VAL A 74 13.72 4.83 -7.16
CA VAL A 74 15.14 5.07 -6.86
C VAL A 74 16.01 4.98 -8.11
N ALA A 75 15.75 4.02 -9.00
CA ALA A 75 16.45 3.90 -10.27
C ALA A 75 16.25 5.15 -11.13
N ARG A 76 15.02 5.69 -11.19
CA ARG A 76 14.75 6.94 -11.90
C ARG A 76 15.53 8.11 -11.31
N THR A 77 15.61 8.21 -9.98
CA THR A 77 16.46 9.22 -9.34
C THR A 77 17.94 9.06 -9.72
N CYS A 78 18.45 7.82 -9.76
CA CYS A 78 19.83 7.54 -10.17
C CYS A 78 20.08 7.95 -11.63
N GLN A 79 19.13 7.72 -12.55
CA GLN A 79 19.23 8.16 -13.94
C GLN A 79 19.32 9.70 -14.07
N LEU A 80 18.54 10.42 -13.27
CA LEU A 80 18.53 11.89 -13.28
C LEU A 80 19.80 12.50 -12.66
N TYR A 81 20.48 11.77 -11.76
CA TYR A 81 21.66 12.25 -11.03
C TYR A 81 22.77 11.19 -11.00
N PRO A 82 23.42 10.89 -12.14
CA PRO A 82 24.25 9.68 -12.30
C PRO A 82 25.51 9.66 -11.43
N ASN A 83 26.06 10.82 -11.10
CA ASN A 83 27.29 10.96 -10.33
C ASN A 83 27.05 11.32 -8.86
N ALA A 84 25.80 11.36 -8.40
CA ALA A 84 25.46 11.75 -7.04
C ALA A 84 25.80 10.64 -6.03
N SER A 85 26.24 11.05 -4.84
CA SER A 85 26.41 10.15 -3.70
C SER A 85 25.06 9.69 -3.14
N PRO A 86 24.99 8.58 -2.38
CA PRO A 86 23.74 8.07 -1.82
C PRO A 86 22.97 9.08 -0.96
N ALA A 87 23.66 9.94 -0.20
CA ALA A 87 23.01 10.99 0.59
C ALA A 87 22.33 12.04 -0.31
N VAL A 88 23.02 12.47 -1.38
CA VAL A 88 22.46 13.41 -2.37
C VAL A 88 21.34 12.76 -3.17
N LEU A 89 21.46 11.49 -3.56
CA LEU A 89 20.39 10.74 -4.22
C LEU A 89 19.13 10.67 -3.36
N LEU A 90 19.27 10.49 -2.05
CA LEU A 90 18.13 10.48 -1.13
C LEU A 90 17.45 11.85 -1.03
N GLU A 91 18.21 12.95 -1.01
CA GLU A 91 17.67 14.31 -1.12
C GLU A 91 16.92 14.51 -2.44
N LYS A 92 17.54 14.13 -3.56
CA LYS A 92 16.93 14.26 -4.89
C LYS A 92 15.71 13.37 -5.06
N PHE A 93 15.68 12.19 -4.43
CA PHE A 93 14.53 11.31 -4.41
C PHE A 93 13.31 12.03 -3.82
N PHE A 94 13.44 12.61 -2.63
CA PHE A 94 12.34 13.36 -2.00
C PHE A 94 11.98 14.61 -2.79
N LEU A 95 12.96 15.32 -3.33
CA LEU A 95 12.71 16.50 -4.16
C LEU A 95 11.87 16.15 -5.39
N VAL A 96 12.30 15.16 -6.17
CA VAL A 96 11.63 14.73 -7.41
C VAL A 96 10.22 14.24 -7.11
N PHE A 97 10.03 13.33 -6.15
CA PHE A 97 8.72 12.69 -5.94
C PHE A 97 7.75 13.50 -5.07
N SER A 98 8.21 14.52 -4.35
CA SER A 98 7.32 15.50 -3.70
C SER A 98 6.73 16.52 -4.67
N GLN A 99 7.41 16.76 -5.80
CA GLN A 99 7.01 17.69 -6.86
C GLN A 99 6.48 16.98 -8.12
N TRP A 100 6.52 15.64 -8.15
CA TRP A 100 6.06 14.87 -9.30
C TRP A 100 4.57 15.08 -9.56
N GLU A 101 4.24 15.47 -10.80
CA GLU A 101 2.88 15.78 -11.21
C GLU A 101 2.10 14.50 -11.56
N TRP A 102 1.65 13.77 -10.55
CA TRP A 102 0.78 12.60 -10.77
C TRP A 102 -0.52 13.00 -11.50
N PRO A 103 -1.00 12.22 -12.49
CA PRO A 103 -0.64 10.83 -12.78
C PRO A 103 0.39 10.64 -13.91
N HIS A 104 1.29 11.59 -14.17
CA HIS A 104 2.38 11.35 -15.14
C HIS A 104 3.19 10.10 -14.74
N PRO A 105 3.45 9.16 -15.67
CA PRO A 105 4.07 7.88 -15.33
C PRO A 105 5.57 8.00 -15.10
N VAL A 106 6.07 7.24 -14.11
CA VAL A 106 7.51 7.05 -13.94
C VAL A 106 7.96 5.89 -14.83
N ILE A 107 8.84 6.21 -15.78
CA ILE A 107 9.34 5.29 -16.82
C ILE A 107 10.89 5.32 -16.79
N LEU A 108 11.53 4.15 -16.85
CA LEU A 108 13.00 4.02 -16.83
C LEU A 108 13.64 3.95 -18.21
N LYS A 109 12.90 3.47 -19.21
CA LYS A 109 13.32 3.41 -20.61
C LYS A 109 12.11 3.59 -21.50
N ASP A 110 12.32 4.15 -22.69
CA ASP A 110 11.24 4.23 -23.68
C ASP A 110 10.78 2.83 -24.06
N ALA A 111 9.47 2.67 -24.26
CA ALA A 111 8.93 1.43 -24.78
C ALA A 111 9.48 1.19 -26.19
N ASP A 112 9.83 -0.05 -26.50
CA ASP A 112 10.24 -0.43 -27.87
C ASP A 112 9.11 -0.03 -28.83
N ALA A 113 9.32 1.02 -29.63
CA ALA A 113 8.31 1.55 -30.54
C ALA A 113 8.01 0.60 -31.72
N THR A 114 8.86 -0.39 -31.95
CA THR A 114 8.64 -1.46 -32.93
C THR A 114 7.55 -2.40 -32.43
N PRO A 115 6.38 -2.46 -33.12
CA PRO A 115 5.36 -3.43 -32.79
C PRO A 115 5.97 -4.83 -32.86
N ARG A 116 5.93 -5.57 -31.74
CA ARG A 116 6.33 -6.98 -31.69
C ARG A 116 5.24 -7.83 -32.34
N SER A 117 5.19 -7.79 -33.68
CA SER A 117 4.23 -8.53 -34.50
C SER A 117 4.36 -10.04 -34.35
N ASP A 118 5.50 -10.51 -33.85
CA ASP A 118 5.78 -11.89 -33.46
C ASP A 118 5.05 -12.33 -32.18
N MET A 119 4.54 -11.38 -31.38
CA MET A 119 3.98 -11.63 -30.05
C MET A 119 2.65 -10.85 -29.80
N PRO A 120 1.62 -11.04 -30.64
CA PRO A 120 0.39 -10.24 -30.60
C PRO A 120 -0.40 -10.38 -29.29
N TYR A 121 -0.33 -11.54 -28.62
CA TYR A 121 -1.04 -11.79 -27.35
C TYR A 121 -0.58 -10.86 -26.21
N PHE A 122 0.66 -10.37 -26.25
CA PHE A 122 1.19 -9.50 -25.20
C PHE A 122 0.87 -8.02 -25.44
N ALA A 123 0.41 -7.63 -26.64
CA ALA A 123 0.11 -6.24 -26.96
C ALA A 123 -0.98 -5.66 -26.03
N ASP A 124 -2.02 -6.44 -25.73
CA ASP A 124 -3.11 -6.04 -24.83
C ASP A 124 -2.70 -6.01 -23.34
N MET A 125 -1.53 -6.56 -22.99
CA MET A 125 -1.02 -6.57 -21.63
C MET A 125 -0.18 -5.33 -21.30
N ILE A 126 0.36 -4.66 -22.33
CA ILE A 126 1.20 -3.47 -22.18
C ILE A 126 0.37 -2.35 -21.56
N TRP A 127 0.94 -1.65 -20.60
CA TRP A 127 0.35 -0.46 -20.02
C TRP A 127 0.44 0.70 -21.02
N ASP A 128 -0.71 1.18 -21.49
CA ASP A 128 -0.78 2.35 -22.36
C ASP A 128 -2.13 3.07 -22.16
N PRO A 129 -2.16 4.23 -21.48
CA PRO A 129 -3.40 4.96 -21.23
C PRO A 129 -4.03 5.52 -22.51
N ARG A 130 -3.31 5.58 -23.64
CA ARG A 130 -3.85 6.07 -24.92
C ARG A 130 -4.80 5.03 -25.52
N THR A 131 -4.41 3.76 -25.46
CA THR A 131 -5.16 2.63 -26.05
C THR A 131 -6.08 1.95 -25.04
N ARG A 132 -5.70 1.85 -23.77
CA ARG A 132 -6.46 1.13 -22.73
C ARG A 132 -7.17 2.09 -21.78
N MET A 133 -8.49 2.03 -21.78
CA MET A 133 -9.34 2.89 -20.93
C MET A 133 -9.10 2.66 -19.43
N SER A 134 -8.85 1.43 -19.00
CA SER A 134 -8.56 1.11 -17.59
C SER A 134 -7.33 1.85 -17.06
N ASP A 135 -6.31 1.98 -17.91
CA ASP A 135 -5.01 2.55 -17.55
C ASP A 135 -5.08 4.06 -17.30
N ARG A 136 -6.09 4.74 -17.88
CA ARG A 136 -6.35 6.18 -17.71
C ARG A 136 -6.73 6.55 -16.27
N PHE A 137 -7.24 5.59 -15.51
CA PHE A 137 -7.67 5.81 -14.13
C PHE A 137 -6.57 5.55 -13.09
N HIS A 138 -5.37 5.14 -13.51
CA HIS A 138 -4.26 4.94 -12.59
C HIS A 138 -3.77 6.26 -11.98
N LEU A 139 -3.68 6.30 -10.65
CA LEU A 139 -3.46 7.53 -9.90
C LEU A 139 -1.98 7.89 -9.70
N MET A 140 -1.10 6.89 -9.69
CA MET A 140 0.34 7.02 -9.44
C MET A 140 1.12 5.96 -10.25
N PRO A 141 1.10 6.01 -11.60
CA PRO A 141 1.65 4.94 -12.42
C PRO A 141 3.18 4.86 -12.36
N ILE A 142 3.70 3.67 -12.03
CA ILE A 142 5.14 3.36 -11.98
C ILE A 142 5.37 2.12 -12.82
N ILE A 143 5.98 2.29 -13.98
CA ILE A 143 5.96 1.30 -15.04
C ILE A 143 7.18 0.40 -14.97
N THR A 144 6.96 -0.92 -15.04
CA THR A 144 8.04 -1.92 -15.06
C THR A 144 8.81 -1.83 -16.37
N PRO A 145 10.15 -1.87 -16.36
CA PRO A 145 10.95 -1.74 -17.58
C PRO A 145 11.04 -3.03 -18.41
N ALA A 146 10.61 -4.18 -17.88
CA ALA A 146 10.64 -5.42 -18.65
C ALA A 146 9.34 -5.58 -19.45
N PHE A 147 9.46 -5.97 -20.72
CA PHE A 147 8.32 -6.28 -21.58
C PHE A 147 7.58 -7.55 -21.13
N PRO A 148 6.23 -7.57 -21.13
CA PRO A 148 5.36 -6.43 -21.40
C PRO A 148 5.36 -5.44 -20.22
N GLU A 149 5.48 -4.15 -20.50
CA GLU A 149 5.53 -3.10 -19.49
C GLU A 149 4.18 -3.01 -18.77
N GLN A 150 4.18 -3.05 -17.44
CA GLN A 150 2.97 -3.00 -16.62
C GLN A 150 3.08 -1.93 -15.54
N ASN A 151 1.94 -1.39 -15.12
CA ASN A 151 1.90 -0.51 -13.96
C ASN A 151 2.07 -1.35 -12.67
N SER A 152 3.17 -1.14 -11.94
CA SER A 152 3.45 -1.83 -10.67
C SER A 152 2.60 -1.34 -9.49
N THR A 153 1.88 -0.23 -9.64
CA THR A 153 1.13 0.47 -8.58
C THR A 153 -0.34 0.65 -8.91
N PHE A 154 -0.93 -0.31 -9.65
CA PHE A 154 -2.36 -0.29 -9.99
C PHE A 154 -3.30 -0.33 -8.78
N ASN A 155 -2.82 -0.73 -7.60
CA ASN A 155 -3.60 -0.76 -6.36
C ASN A 155 -3.67 0.58 -5.62
N VAL A 156 -2.92 1.61 -6.07
CA VAL A 156 -2.89 2.90 -5.38
C VAL A 156 -4.27 3.57 -5.45
N THR A 157 -4.81 3.97 -4.30
CA THR A 157 -6.09 4.67 -4.16
C THR A 157 -5.88 6.18 -3.99
N ARG A 158 -6.98 6.96 -3.93
CA ARG A 158 -6.87 8.41 -3.71
C ARG A 158 -6.23 8.71 -2.36
N SER A 159 -6.62 7.98 -1.32
CA SER A 159 -6.09 8.16 0.03
C SER A 159 -4.64 7.74 0.13
N THR A 160 -4.26 6.57 -0.38
CA THR A 160 -2.86 6.12 -0.28
C THR A 160 -1.92 7.02 -1.07
N ARG A 161 -2.33 7.50 -2.27
CA ARG A 161 -1.58 8.53 -3.01
C ARG A 161 -1.40 9.80 -2.18
N GLN A 162 -2.46 10.30 -1.53
CA GLN A 162 -2.39 11.49 -0.69
C GLN A 162 -1.45 11.29 0.51
N VAL A 163 -1.52 10.13 1.18
CA VAL A 163 -0.61 9.77 2.27
C VAL A 163 0.83 9.77 1.78
N MET A 164 1.14 9.07 0.70
CA MET A 164 2.52 9.01 0.16
C MET A 164 3.02 10.38 -0.28
N THR A 165 2.18 11.19 -0.90
CA THR A 165 2.53 12.58 -1.29
C THR A 165 2.88 13.43 -0.06
N ASN A 166 2.14 13.27 1.04
CA ASN A 166 2.45 13.95 2.29
C ASN A 166 3.78 13.45 2.88
N GLU A 167 4.03 12.14 2.86
CA GLU A 167 5.28 11.54 3.34
C GLU A 167 6.49 11.99 2.52
N PHE A 168 6.39 12.11 1.18
CA PHE A 168 7.48 12.66 0.36
C PHE A 168 7.80 14.11 0.73
N LYS A 169 6.78 14.94 1.02
CA LYS A 169 6.98 16.32 1.46
C LYS A 169 7.63 16.41 2.84
N GLU A 170 7.20 15.57 3.78
CA GLU A 170 7.80 15.50 5.12
C GLU A 170 9.23 14.95 5.10
N GLY A 171 9.50 13.97 4.22
CA GLY A 171 10.84 13.46 3.92
C GLY A 171 11.74 14.53 3.32
N LEU A 172 11.23 15.34 2.38
CA LEU A 172 11.96 16.49 1.82
C LEU A 172 12.29 17.54 2.89
N SER A 173 11.35 17.85 3.78
CA SER A 173 11.62 18.77 4.89
C SER A 173 12.74 18.22 5.79
N SER A 174 12.65 16.94 6.15
CA SER A 174 13.62 16.30 7.04
C SER A 174 15.01 16.22 6.42
N ILE A 175 15.13 15.89 5.13
CA ILE A 175 16.43 15.79 4.46
C ILE A 175 17.10 17.16 4.27
N ILE A 176 16.31 18.24 4.09
CA ILE A 176 16.83 19.62 4.04
C ILE A 176 17.41 20.04 5.40
N GLU A 177 16.75 19.68 6.50
CA GLU A 177 17.28 19.94 7.84
C GLU A 177 18.55 19.15 8.11
N ILE A 178 18.60 17.88 7.67
CA ILE A 178 19.79 17.03 7.77
C ILE A 178 20.96 17.63 6.97
N SER A 179 20.72 18.12 5.75
CA SER A 179 21.79 18.69 4.91
C SER A 179 22.33 20.02 5.44
N ARG A 180 21.53 20.77 6.22
CA ARG A 180 21.96 21.98 6.93
C ARG A 180 22.69 21.70 8.24
N GLY A 181 22.60 20.48 8.76
CA GLY A 181 23.14 20.10 10.07
C GLY A 181 22.20 20.35 11.25
N ASP A 182 20.93 20.69 10.99
CA ASP A 182 19.92 20.96 12.02
C ASP A 182 19.28 19.66 12.58
N ALA A 183 19.48 18.53 11.91
CA ALA A 183 18.96 17.23 12.29
C ALA A 183 19.89 16.08 11.88
N THR A 184 19.68 14.90 12.47
CA THR A 184 20.40 13.67 12.13
C THR A 184 19.54 12.74 11.27
N TRP A 185 20.17 11.73 10.67
CA TRP A 185 19.49 10.68 9.90
C TRP A 185 18.41 9.93 10.69
N GLU A 186 18.54 9.87 12.02
CA GLU A 186 17.54 9.27 12.91
C GLU A 186 16.17 9.91 12.71
N LYS A 187 16.11 11.24 12.55
CA LYS A 187 14.85 11.95 12.29
C LYS A 187 14.12 11.45 11.04
N LEU A 188 14.86 11.08 10.00
CA LEU A 188 14.29 10.58 8.74
C LEU A 188 13.86 9.11 8.86
N PHE A 189 14.58 8.31 9.65
CA PHE A 189 14.32 6.87 9.77
C PHE A 189 13.55 6.49 11.03
N GLU A 190 13.11 7.43 11.86
CA GLU A 190 12.32 7.14 13.04
C GLU A 190 10.94 6.58 12.66
N GLU A 191 10.51 5.52 13.33
CA GLU A 191 9.17 4.97 13.13
C GLU A 191 8.11 6.00 13.55
N ILE A 192 7.08 6.19 12.74
CA ILE A 192 6.01 7.11 13.05
C ILE A 192 4.89 6.38 13.81
N ASN A 193 4.47 6.95 14.94
CA ASN A 193 3.33 6.48 15.68
C ASN A 193 2.03 6.75 14.92
N PHE A 194 1.55 5.73 14.20
CA PHE A 194 0.32 5.76 13.42
C PHE A 194 -0.91 6.16 14.26
N PHE A 195 -0.98 5.70 15.51
CA PHE A 195 -2.13 5.94 16.39
C PHE A 195 -2.24 7.40 16.84
N THR A 196 -1.17 8.19 16.72
CA THR A 196 -1.19 9.63 17.02
C THR A 196 -1.71 10.49 15.87
N ARG A 197 -1.75 9.94 14.64
CA ARG A 197 -2.13 10.68 13.42
C ARG A 197 -3.63 10.94 13.33
N TYR A 198 -4.45 10.00 13.78
CA TYR A 198 -5.90 10.03 13.57
C TYR A 198 -6.68 10.03 14.88
N LYS A 199 -7.88 10.62 14.86
CA LYS A 199 -8.80 10.60 16.00
C LYS A 199 -9.77 9.40 15.97
N HIS A 200 -9.96 8.83 14.79
CA HIS A 200 -10.97 7.83 14.49
C HIS A 200 -10.32 6.66 13.75
N PHE A 201 -10.74 5.44 14.09
CA PHE A 201 -10.19 4.22 13.52
C PHE A 201 -11.30 3.20 13.23
N ILE A 202 -11.10 2.41 12.19
CA ILE A 202 -11.75 1.12 12.01
C ILE A 202 -10.74 0.05 12.38
N VAL A 203 -11.15 -0.89 13.22
CA VAL A 203 -10.42 -2.09 13.58
C VAL A 203 -11.04 -3.25 12.82
N LEU A 204 -10.21 -4.03 12.14
CA LEU A 204 -10.61 -5.29 11.51
C LEU A 204 -9.95 -6.41 12.30
N LEU A 205 -10.77 -7.16 13.04
CA LEU A 205 -10.31 -8.31 13.81
C LEU A 205 -10.61 -9.59 13.05
N CYS A 206 -9.58 -10.29 12.62
CA CYS A 206 -9.66 -11.65 12.11
C CYS A 206 -9.42 -12.63 13.25
N VAL A 207 -10.28 -13.65 13.37
CA VAL A 207 -10.09 -14.76 14.30
C VAL A 207 -10.35 -16.07 13.58
N THR A 208 -9.50 -17.06 13.83
CA THR A 208 -9.54 -18.39 13.22
C THR A 208 -9.16 -19.46 14.23
N GLU A 209 -9.35 -20.72 13.85
CA GLU A 209 -8.92 -21.89 14.62
C GLU A 209 -7.60 -22.43 14.06
N GLY A 210 -6.51 -22.39 14.84
CA GLY A 210 -5.20 -22.85 14.37
C GLY A 210 -4.53 -21.97 13.30
N GLU A 211 -3.27 -22.30 12.99
CA GLU A 211 -2.37 -21.50 12.15
C GLU A 211 -2.63 -21.61 10.65
N GLU A 212 -2.99 -22.80 10.17
CA GLU A 212 -3.27 -23.03 8.75
C GLU A 212 -4.48 -22.21 8.28
N ASP A 213 -5.58 -22.28 9.02
CA ASP A 213 -6.79 -21.51 8.75
C ASP A 213 -6.50 -20.00 8.86
N HIS A 214 -5.66 -19.61 9.83
CA HIS A 214 -5.27 -18.22 10.00
C HIS A 214 -4.54 -17.69 8.77
N LEU A 215 -3.56 -18.43 8.27
CA LEU A 215 -2.77 -18.02 7.11
C LEU A 215 -3.66 -17.81 5.87
N ILE A 216 -4.59 -18.74 5.62
CA ILE A 216 -5.51 -18.69 4.49
C ILE A 216 -6.48 -17.50 4.62
N PHE A 217 -7.14 -17.38 5.77
CA PHE A 217 -8.20 -16.41 5.96
C PHE A 217 -7.66 -14.99 6.19
N ALA A 218 -6.61 -14.81 6.98
CA ALA A 218 -5.94 -13.51 7.14
C ALA A 218 -5.40 -12.99 5.82
N GLY A 219 -4.77 -13.86 5.00
CA GLY A 219 -4.31 -13.51 3.66
C GLY A 219 -5.45 -13.08 2.74
N LEU A 220 -6.60 -13.78 2.81
CA LEU A 220 -7.80 -13.38 2.09
C LEU A 220 -8.29 -12.00 2.54
N VAL A 221 -8.48 -11.79 3.85
CA VAL A 221 -8.93 -10.51 4.42
C VAL A 221 -8.02 -9.37 3.95
N GLU A 222 -6.71 -9.52 4.14
CA GLU A 222 -5.71 -8.51 3.76
C GLU A 222 -5.77 -8.16 2.26
N SER A 223 -5.95 -9.16 1.39
CA SER A 223 -6.10 -8.95 -0.06
C SER A 223 -7.34 -8.12 -0.44
N LYS A 224 -8.35 -8.07 0.45
CA LYS A 224 -9.61 -7.38 0.19
C LYS A 224 -9.72 -6.02 0.88
N ILE A 225 -8.89 -5.69 1.89
CA ILE A 225 -8.98 -4.43 2.65
C ILE A 225 -9.04 -3.19 1.74
N ARG A 226 -8.31 -3.22 0.60
CA ARG A 226 -8.37 -2.13 -0.40
C ARG A 226 -9.78 -1.83 -0.93
N HIS A 227 -10.68 -2.81 -0.97
CA HIS A 227 -12.07 -2.61 -1.38
C HIS A 227 -12.86 -1.85 -0.32
N LEU A 228 -12.60 -2.08 0.98
CA LEU A 228 -13.15 -1.25 2.05
C LEU A 228 -12.67 0.19 1.92
N VAL A 229 -11.36 0.39 1.70
CA VAL A 229 -10.79 1.74 1.48
C VAL A 229 -11.47 2.44 0.31
N ALA A 230 -11.60 1.76 -0.83
CA ALA A 230 -12.27 2.31 -2.01
C ALA A 230 -13.74 2.64 -1.75
N SER A 231 -14.44 1.82 -0.94
CA SER A 231 -15.83 2.12 -0.58
C SER A 231 -15.93 3.34 0.34
N LEU A 232 -15.07 3.42 1.36
CA LEU A 232 -15.02 4.56 2.27
C LEU A 232 -14.64 5.86 1.56
N GLU A 233 -13.76 5.82 0.55
CA GLU A 233 -13.38 6.99 -0.26
C GLU A 233 -14.54 7.57 -1.08
N ARG A 234 -15.57 6.77 -1.38
CA ARG A 234 -16.79 7.24 -2.06
C ARG A 234 -17.76 7.94 -1.11
N ASN A 235 -17.63 7.70 0.20
CA ASN A 235 -18.45 8.37 1.19
C ASN A 235 -17.97 9.82 1.35
N SER A 236 -18.85 10.78 1.04
CA SER A 236 -18.53 12.21 1.09
C SER A 236 -18.14 12.73 2.47
N CYS A 237 -18.47 12.02 3.55
CA CYS A 237 -18.05 12.39 4.90
C CYS A 237 -16.58 12.06 5.18
N VAL A 238 -15.98 11.13 4.43
CA VAL A 238 -14.61 10.66 4.62
C VAL A 238 -13.67 11.48 3.75
N ALA A 239 -12.71 12.15 4.39
CA ALA A 239 -11.68 12.93 3.71
C ALA A 239 -10.48 12.07 3.31
N LEU A 240 -10.10 11.13 4.20
CA LEU A 240 -8.93 10.27 4.02
C LEU A 240 -9.10 8.94 4.79
N CYS A 241 -8.72 7.84 4.15
CA CYS A 241 -8.56 6.53 4.79
C CYS A 241 -7.10 6.07 4.71
N HIS A 242 -6.48 5.77 5.84
CA HIS A 242 -5.11 5.29 5.90
C HIS A 242 -5.04 3.94 6.60
N VAL A 243 -4.85 2.87 5.84
CA VAL A 243 -4.61 1.53 6.40
C VAL A 243 -3.18 1.44 6.92
N ASN A 244 -2.97 1.00 8.16
CA ASN A 244 -1.64 0.67 8.64
C ASN A 244 -1.18 -0.67 8.04
N PRO A 245 -0.04 -0.72 7.32
CA PRO A 245 0.46 -1.98 6.77
C PRO A 245 0.87 -3.03 7.80
N ARG A 246 1.06 -2.61 9.06
CA ARG A 246 1.43 -3.52 10.14
C ARG A 246 0.21 -4.21 10.74
N GLN A 247 0.36 -5.50 10.95
CA GLN A 247 -0.58 -6.37 11.67
C GLN A 247 -0.27 -6.38 13.17
N TYR A 248 -1.30 -6.48 14.01
CA TYR A 248 -1.16 -6.49 15.46
C TYR A 248 -1.89 -7.67 16.09
N LYS A 249 -1.46 -8.09 17.28
CA LYS A 249 -2.20 -9.06 18.09
C LYS A 249 -3.15 -8.31 19.02
N PRO A 250 -4.43 -8.73 19.16
CA PRO A 250 -5.34 -8.11 20.10
C PRO A 250 -4.93 -8.42 21.55
N ILE A 251 -5.17 -7.48 22.47
CA ILE A 251 -5.01 -7.73 23.92
C ILE A 251 -6.21 -8.45 24.55
N CYS A 252 -7.39 -8.34 23.93
CA CYS A 252 -8.62 -8.82 24.54
C CYS A 252 -8.77 -10.33 24.33
N LYS A 253 -9.13 -11.05 25.41
CA LYS A 253 -9.97 -12.24 25.29
C LYS A 253 -11.33 -11.76 24.78
N LEU A 254 -11.46 -11.64 23.46
CA LEU A 254 -12.72 -11.23 22.85
C LEU A 254 -13.82 -12.15 23.35
N GLU A 255 -14.99 -11.60 23.67
CA GLU A 255 -16.19 -12.41 23.85
C GLU A 255 -16.43 -13.12 22.53
N MET A 256 -16.06 -14.40 22.51
CA MET A 256 -16.20 -15.24 21.34
C MET A 256 -17.61 -15.81 21.39
N ASP A 257 -18.35 -15.67 20.30
CA ASP A 257 -19.71 -16.23 20.21
C ASP A 257 -19.70 -17.76 20.12
N MET A 258 -18.50 -18.34 19.94
CA MET A 258 -18.25 -19.77 19.82
C MET A 258 -16.98 -20.13 20.57
N GLU A 259 -16.83 -21.41 20.91
CA GLU A 259 -15.58 -21.95 21.46
C GLU A 259 -14.61 -22.27 20.32
N TYR A 260 -13.35 -21.87 20.48
CA TYR A 260 -12.30 -22.04 19.48
C TYR A 260 -11.17 -22.90 20.05
N LYS A 261 -10.71 -23.89 19.27
CA LYS A 261 -9.54 -24.69 19.65
C LYS A 261 -8.25 -24.01 19.18
N ASP A 262 -7.45 -23.50 20.11
CA ASP A 262 -6.22 -22.75 19.77
C ASP A 262 -6.49 -21.52 18.86
N PRO A 263 -7.19 -20.49 19.40
CA PRO A 263 -7.59 -19.33 18.62
C PRO A 263 -6.41 -18.47 18.22
N ILE A 264 -6.31 -18.15 16.92
CA ILE A 264 -5.34 -17.20 16.41
C ILE A 264 -6.07 -15.96 15.92
N SER A 265 -5.58 -14.79 16.32
CA SER A 265 -6.21 -13.51 16.02
C SER A 265 -5.21 -12.45 15.56
N THR A 266 -5.65 -11.68 14.56
CA THR A 266 -4.87 -10.59 13.96
C THR A 266 -5.76 -9.38 13.75
N LEU A 267 -5.18 -8.21 14.03
CA LEU A 267 -5.80 -6.90 13.88
C LEU A 267 -5.15 -6.11 12.73
N TRP A 268 -6.00 -5.50 11.90
CA TRP A 268 -5.62 -4.36 11.05
C TRP A 268 -6.32 -3.11 11.55
N LEU A 269 -5.64 -1.96 11.42
CA LEU A 269 -6.19 -0.66 11.77
C LEU A 269 -6.21 0.27 10.57
N ILE A 270 -7.33 0.96 10.40
CA ILE A 270 -7.55 1.97 9.37
C ILE A 270 -7.84 3.28 10.07
N GLY A 271 -6.93 4.26 9.93
CA GLY A 271 -7.11 5.62 10.42
C GLY A 271 -8.03 6.40 9.49
N LEU A 272 -8.92 7.18 10.08
CA LEU A 272 -9.91 7.98 9.36
C LEU A 272 -9.72 9.48 9.64
N GLU A 273 -9.77 10.26 8.58
CA GLU A 273 -10.02 11.70 8.63
C GLU A 273 -11.37 11.98 7.96
N PHE A 274 -12.19 12.79 8.62
CA PHE A 274 -13.52 13.14 8.13
C PHE A 274 -13.55 14.61 7.72
N ASN A 275 -14.44 14.94 6.79
CA ASN A 275 -14.67 16.30 6.34
C ASN A 275 -15.29 17.14 7.47
N ARG A 276 -14.54 18.13 7.96
CA ARG A 276 -14.91 18.92 9.15
C ARG A 276 -16.25 19.64 9.01
N GLU A 277 -16.58 20.11 7.81
CA GLU A 277 -17.83 20.82 7.52
C GLU A 277 -19.05 19.90 7.58
N LEU A 278 -18.89 18.62 7.22
CA LEU A 278 -19.96 17.63 7.28
C LEU A 278 -20.07 16.99 8.66
N GLN A 279 -18.95 16.90 9.40
CA GLN A 279 -18.91 16.40 10.78
C GLN A 279 -19.76 17.20 11.76
N THR A 280 -19.90 18.52 11.59
CA THR A 280 -20.69 19.34 12.51
C THR A 280 -22.18 19.17 12.32
N ASN A 281 -22.60 18.69 11.14
CA ASN A 281 -24.00 18.73 10.71
C ASN A 281 -24.62 17.33 10.59
N MET A 282 -23.83 16.26 10.60
CA MET A 282 -24.34 14.89 10.43
C MET A 282 -23.69 13.88 11.37
N ASN A 283 -24.49 12.93 11.85
CA ASN A 283 -24.00 11.71 12.45
C ASN A 283 -23.40 10.82 11.36
N ILE A 284 -22.08 10.71 11.33
CA ILE A 284 -21.39 9.88 10.33
C ILE A 284 -21.67 8.40 10.61
N ASN A 285 -22.33 7.74 9.68
CA ASN A 285 -22.59 6.30 9.70
C ASN A 285 -21.77 5.63 8.58
N LEU A 286 -20.89 4.70 8.96
CA LEU A 286 -20.06 3.90 8.02
C LEU A 286 -20.49 2.43 7.99
N THR A 287 -21.65 2.10 8.57
CA THR A 287 -22.08 0.71 8.77
C THR A 287 -22.32 0.03 7.43
N GLU A 288 -22.87 0.72 6.45
CA GLU A 288 -23.16 0.15 5.13
C GLU A 288 -21.88 -0.28 4.41
N GLU A 289 -20.86 0.58 4.35
CA GLU A 289 -19.59 0.29 3.70
C GLU A 289 -18.86 -0.87 4.40
N ILE A 290 -18.90 -0.88 5.73
CA ILE A 290 -18.27 -1.93 6.55
C ILE A 290 -18.98 -3.28 6.36
N GLN A 291 -20.32 -3.30 6.42
CA GLN A 291 -21.09 -4.53 6.26
C GLN A 291 -20.97 -5.07 4.84
N SER A 292 -21.06 -4.19 3.82
CA SER A 292 -20.86 -4.57 2.43
C SER A 292 -19.47 -5.16 2.19
N PHE A 293 -18.42 -4.63 2.82
CA PHE A 293 -17.08 -5.21 2.76
C PHE A 293 -17.04 -6.63 3.33
N VAL A 294 -17.57 -6.82 4.54
CA VAL A 294 -17.57 -8.12 5.21
C VAL A 294 -18.38 -9.15 4.42
N SER A 295 -19.60 -8.83 3.99
CA SER A 295 -20.46 -9.76 3.28
C SER A 295 -20.02 -9.99 1.84
N ASN A 296 -19.81 -8.92 1.07
CA ASN A 296 -19.73 -9.00 -0.39
C ASN A 296 -18.30 -9.14 -0.91
N HIS A 297 -17.27 -8.81 -0.12
CA HIS A 297 -15.87 -8.93 -0.54
C HIS A 297 -15.11 -10.03 0.19
N VAL A 298 -15.40 -10.23 1.48
CA VAL A 298 -14.72 -11.25 2.31
C VAL A 298 -15.48 -12.56 2.28
N TYR A 299 -16.69 -12.61 2.87
CA TYR A 299 -17.41 -13.89 3.02
C TYR A 299 -17.93 -14.46 1.71
N SER A 300 -18.41 -13.65 0.77
CA SER A 300 -18.80 -14.13 -0.56
C SER A 300 -17.65 -14.88 -1.27
N HIS A 301 -16.42 -14.35 -1.18
CA HIS A 301 -15.24 -14.94 -1.80
C HIS A 301 -14.70 -16.11 -0.98
N ALA A 302 -14.81 -16.04 0.35
CA ALA A 302 -14.46 -17.16 1.22
C ALA A 302 -15.38 -18.36 0.93
N ALA A 303 -16.69 -18.14 0.76
CA ALA A 303 -17.66 -19.17 0.45
C ALA A 303 -17.42 -19.88 -0.90
N THR A 304 -16.70 -19.25 -1.84
CA THR A 304 -16.28 -19.93 -3.08
C THR A 304 -15.09 -20.87 -2.91
N LYS A 305 -14.41 -20.82 -1.76
CA LYS A 305 -13.28 -21.69 -1.44
C LYS A 305 -13.74 -22.87 -0.59
N SER A 306 -13.27 -24.07 -0.94
CA SER A 306 -13.56 -25.31 -0.21
C SER A 306 -13.09 -25.29 1.26
N GLU A 307 -12.10 -24.47 1.57
CA GLU A 307 -11.40 -24.39 2.84
C GLU A 307 -12.06 -23.44 3.85
N PHE A 308 -13.15 -22.76 3.48
CA PHE A 308 -13.81 -21.81 4.38
C PHE A 308 -14.58 -22.54 5.49
N LYS A 309 -14.29 -22.18 6.74
CA LYS A 309 -14.89 -22.75 7.95
C LYS A 309 -15.67 -21.69 8.73
N LEU A 310 -16.69 -22.10 9.47
CA LEU A 310 -17.47 -21.20 10.34
C LEU A 310 -16.63 -20.53 11.44
N THR A 311 -15.49 -21.14 11.80
CA THR A 311 -14.52 -20.59 12.74
C THR A 311 -13.73 -19.42 12.15
N MET A 312 -13.69 -19.24 10.83
CA MET A 312 -13.00 -18.12 10.19
C MET A 312 -13.87 -16.86 10.21
N GLN A 313 -13.67 -15.99 11.21
CA GLN A 313 -14.49 -14.80 11.44
C GLN A 313 -13.73 -13.48 11.28
N LEU A 314 -14.34 -12.55 10.56
CA LEU A 314 -13.93 -11.16 10.49
C LEU A 314 -14.93 -10.27 11.23
N ARG A 315 -14.45 -9.53 12.24
CA ARG A 315 -15.23 -8.66 13.11
C ARG A 315 -14.74 -7.21 12.97
N PRO A 316 -15.44 -6.36 12.21
CA PRO A 316 -15.09 -4.95 12.13
C PRO A 316 -15.63 -4.19 13.35
N ALA A 317 -14.90 -3.19 13.82
CA ALA A 317 -15.35 -2.30 14.88
C ALA A 317 -14.88 -0.86 14.61
N TYR A 318 -15.72 0.11 14.92
CA TYR A 318 -15.32 1.51 14.98
C TYR A 318 -14.80 1.85 16.37
N THR A 319 -13.71 2.61 16.45
CA THR A 319 -13.18 3.07 17.73
C THR A 319 -12.57 4.47 17.64
N LYS A 320 -12.64 5.22 18.73
CA LYS A 320 -11.93 6.50 18.87
C LYS A 320 -10.50 6.22 19.33
N GLN A 321 -9.59 7.15 19.02
CA GLN A 321 -8.18 7.06 19.41
C GLN A 321 -7.98 6.71 20.89
N ARG A 322 -8.72 7.37 21.80
CA ARG A 322 -8.64 7.15 23.25
C ARG A 322 -9.07 5.74 23.70
N ASP A 323 -9.87 5.07 22.88
CA ASP A 323 -10.44 3.75 23.15
C ASP A 323 -9.61 2.63 22.50
N LEU A 324 -8.50 2.96 21.80
CA LEU A 324 -7.59 1.96 21.22
C LEU A 324 -6.88 1.10 22.28
N VAL A 325 -6.77 1.59 23.51
CA VAL A 325 -6.25 0.83 24.67
C VAL A 325 -7.04 -0.44 24.98
N LYS A 326 -8.24 -0.60 24.40
CA LYS A 326 -9.06 -1.82 24.50
C LYS A 326 -8.64 -2.91 23.51
N TRP A 327 -7.90 -2.52 22.46
CA TRP A 327 -7.56 -3.40 21.33
C TRP A 327 -6.08 -3.75 21.29
N LEU A 328 -5.21 -2.81 21.67
CA LEU A 328 -3.76 -2.90 21.48
C LEU A 328 -2.99 -2.78 22.79
N SER A 329 -1.80 -3.38 22.81
CA SER A 329 -0.88 -3.31 23.96
C SER A 329 -0.38 -1.88 24.18
N TYR A 330 0.05 -1.58 25.41
CA TYR A 330 0.67 -0.29 25.73
C TYR A 330 1.91 -0.03 24.86
N ASP A 331 2.71 -1.06 24.61
CA ASP A 331 3.93 -0.97 23.81
C ASP A 331 3.63 -0.65 22.36
N ASP A 332 2.63 -1.30 21.75
CA ASP A 332 2.22 -1.00 20.38
C ASP A 332 1.66 0.42 20.25
N LEU A 333 0.86 0.88 21.22
CA LEU A 333 0.23 2.21 21.18
C LEU A 333 1.23 3.36 21.31
N ASN A 334 2.33 3.15 22.03
CA ASN A 334 3.36 4.17 22.27
C ASN A 334 4.58 4.04 21.38
N ARG A 335 4.59 3.07 20.47
CA ARG A 335 5.71 2.85 19.56
C ARG A 335 5.86 3.98 18.54
N GLY A 336 7.10 4.42 18.33
CA GLY A 336 7.47 5.44 17.36
C GLY A 336 7.18 6.88 17.80
N ARG A 337 7.65 7.83 16.99
CA ARG A 337 7.50 9.26 17.21
C ARG A 337 6.06 9.70 17.04
N ARG A 338 5.57 10.53 17.96
CA ARG A 338 4.27 11.18 17.81
C ARG A 338 4.29 12.17 16.64
N VAL A 339 3.23 12.16 15.84
CA VAL A 339 3.07 13.14 14.76
C VAL A 339 2.65 14.48 15.32
N ALA A 340 3.36 15.54 14.94
CA ALA A 340 2.99 16.90 15.31
C ALA A 340 1.61 17.21 14.70
N ARG A 341 0.66 17.68 15.53
CA ARG A 341 -0.65 18.10 15.04
C ARG A 341 -0.45 19.27 14.08
N ARG A 342 -0.82 19.10 12.81
CA ARG A 342 -0.91 20.22 11.86
C ARG A 342 -1.90 21.23 12.44
N SER A 343 -1.40 22.38 12.90
CA SER A 343 -2.26 23.51 13.26
C SER A 343 -3.07 23.84 12.02
N GLY A 344 -4.39 23.68 12.08
CA GLY A 344 -5.26 23.98 10.95
C GLY A 344 -5.22 25.47 10.66
N LYS A 345 -4.24 25.94 9.87
CA LYS A 345 -4.35 27.24 9.21
C LYS A 345 -5.54 27.13 8.27
N ARG A 346 -6.58 27.91 8.56
CA ARG A 346 -7.67 28.20 7.63
C ARG A 346 -7.01 28.68 6.34
N THR A 347 -6.98 27.86 5.31
CA THR A 347 -6.80 28.36 3.95
C THR A 347 -8.10 29.11 3.62
N SER A 348 -8.12 30.40 3.91
CA SER A 348 -9.10 31.31 3.30
C SER A 348 -8.84 31.24 1.80
N SER A 349 -9.72 30.59 1.05
CA SER A 349 -9.78 30.78 -0.39
C SER A 349 -10.10 32.26 -0.62
N MET A 350 -9.10 33.07 -0.94
CA MET A 350 -9.36 34.29 -1.68
C MET A 350 -9.69 33.84 -3.09
N MET A 351 -10.99 33.74 -3.36
CA MET A 351 -11.52 33.92 -4.70
C MET A 351 -11.18 35.35 -5.11
N ASN A 352 -10.45 35.49 -6.20
CA ASN A 352 -10.51 36.63 -7.12
C ASN A 352 -10.40 36.06 -8.53
#